data_AF-A0A7S3NR68-F1
#
_entry.id   AF-A0A7S3NR68-F1
#
_cell.length_a   1.000
_cell.length_b   1.000
_cell.length_c   1.000
_cell.angle_alpha   90.00
_cell.angle_beta   90.00
_cell.angle_gamma   90.00
#
_symmetry.space_group_name_H-M   'P 1'
#
loop_
_entity.id
_entity.type
_entity.pdbx_description
1 polymer ?
#
loop_
_entity_poly.entity_id
_entity_poly.type
_entity_poly.pdbx_seq_one_letter_code
_entity_poly.pdbx_strand_id
1 'polypeptide(L)'
;LGPKGNTQVIIPFKTESYSSQNDPEDNNQIPHCTLKMFPEESIHCIEWGKDIFTNLFTQIPQEVNKITEDKSFYPQTSQEISSLKQVLASLKDAPKTFDDCIKIAREKFNEYFSYNIKQLLYVYPLDTKTKDGKPFWTLPKRPPHDITFDPEKEMHYNFIAAC
;
A
#
# COMPACT_ATOMS: atom_id res chain seq x y z
N LEU A 1 22.25 -11.86 -6.50
CA LEU A 1 21.62 -13.04 -7.11
C LEU A 1 22.26 -14.33 -6.56
N GLY A 2 22.09 -14.69 -5.28
CA GLY A 2 22.61 -15.94 -4.70
C GLY A 2 24.06 -16.29 -5.10
N PRO A 3 24.37 -17.53 -5.51
CA PRO A 3 25.72 -17.95 -5.96
C PRO A 3 26.05 -17.53 -7.41
N LYS A 4 25.17 -16.78 -8.08
CA LYS A 4 25.38 -16.35 -9.47
C LYS A 4 26.23 -15.08 -9.47
N GLY A 5 27.17 -15.00 -10.40
CA GLY A 5 28.03 -13.83 -10.63
C GLY A 5 28.35 -13.65 -12.11
N ASN A 6 28.64 -12.42 -12.50
CA ASN A 6 29.08 -12.05 -13.83
C ASN A 6 30.31 -11.14 -13.75
N THR A 7 31.14 -11.16 -14.80
CA THR A 7 32.29 -10.28 -14.96
C THR A 7 32.26 -9.70 -16.37
N GLN A 8 32.40 -8.38 -16.50
CA GLN A 8 32.49 -7.69 -17.79
C GLN A 8 33.80 -6.90 -17.85
N VAL A 9 34.57 -7.06 -18.93
CA VAL A 9 35.84 -6.35 -19.14
C VAL A 9 35.58 -5.11 -19.98
N ILE A 10 35.94 -3.94 -19.46
CA ILE A 10 35.74 -2.65 -20.12
C ILE A 10 37.10 -2.01 -20.42
N ILE A 11 37.44 -1.88 -21.71
CA ILE A 11 38.70 -1.31 -22.20
C ILE A 11 38.40 -0.07 -23.04
N PRO A 12 38.98 1.10 -22.70
CA PRO A 12 38.80 2.32 -23.48
C PRO A 12 39.09 2.13 -24.97
N PHE A 13 38.19 2.64 -25.82
CA PHE A 13 38.28 2.59 -27.29
C PHE A 13 38.35 1.18 -27.90
N LYS A 14 38.02 0.13 -27.15
CA LYS A 14 38.08 -1.27 -27.63
C LYS A 14 36.83 -2.09 -27.34
N THR A 15 36.26 -1.97 -26.15
CA THR A 15 35.02 -2.66 -25.79
C THR A 15 33.90 -1.66 -25.59
N GLU A 16 32.67 -2.17 -25.56
CA GLU A 16 31.52 -1.39 -25.12
C GLU A 16 31.64 -1.00 -23.64
N SER A 17 30.85 0.01 -23.25
CA SER A 17 30.68 0.40 -21.86
C SER A 17 29.62 -0.46 -21.19
N TYR A 18 29.58 -0.48 -19.85
CA TYR A 18 28.51 -1.16 -19.10
C TYR A 18 27.12 -0.70 -19.58
N SER A 19 26.94 0.61 -19.74
CA SER A 19 25.67 1.24 -20.15
C SER A 19 25.31 1.04 -21.63
N SER A 20 26.16 0.37 -22.41
CA SER A 20 25.86 0.04 -23.82
C SER A 20 24.87 -1.11 -23.94
N GLN A 21 24.69 -1.89 -22.86
CA GLN A 21 23.65 -2.89 -22.73
C GLN A 21 22.67 -2.47 -21.64
N ASN A 22 21.38 -2.70 -21.88
CA ASN A 22 20.37 -2.59 -20.84
C ASN A 22 20.21 -3.97 -20.21
N ASP A 23 20.39 -4.04 -18.89
CA ASP A 23 19.95 -5.20 -18.14
C ASP A 23 18.44 -5.41 -18.36
N PRO A 24 17.94 -6.66 -18.33
CA PRO A 24 16.50 -6.90 -18.38
C PRO A 24 15.82 -6.05 -17.31
N GLU A 25 14.85 -5.23 -17.70
CA GLU A 25 14.02 -4.53 -16.73
C GLU A 25 13.22 -5.59 -15.96
N ASP A 26 13.51 -5.70 -14.67
CA ASP A 26 12.64 -6.39 -13.72
C ASP A 26 11.34 -5.57 -13.65
N ASN A 27 10.40 -5.86 -14.57
CA ASN A 27 9.04 -5.34 -14.53
C ASN A 27 8.26 -6.03 -13.39
N ASN A 28 8.75 -5.87 -12.16
CA ASN A 28 8.15 -6.34 -10.91
C ASN A 28 7.02 -5.41 -10.45
N GLN A 29 6.50 -4.55 -11.34
CA GLN A 29 5.39 -3.66 -11.02
C GLN A 29 4.09 -4.46 -10.99
N ILE A 30 3.64 -4.77 -9.78
CA ILE A 30 2.36 -5.42 -9.56
C ILE A 30 1.25 -4.43 -9.95
N PRO A 31 0.27 -4.84 -10.78
CA PRO A 31 -0.86 -3.98 -11.13
C PRO A 31 -1.59 -3.48 -9.87
N HIS A 32 -1.91 -2.19 -9.83
CA HIS A 32 -2.56 -1.56 -8.68
C HIS A 32 -3.91 -2.22 -8.29
N CYS A 33 -4.66 -2.74 -9.27
CA CYS A 33 -5.90 -3.50 -9.00
C CYS A 33 -5.63 -4.83 -8.27
N THR A 34 -4.51 -5.49 -8.54
CA THR A 34 -4.08 -6.71 -7.86
C THR A 34 -3.70 -6.41 -6.41
N LEU A 35 -2.99 -5.30 -6.17
CA LEU A 35 -2.63 -4.86 -4.81
C LEU A 35 -3.84 -4.47 -3.97
N LYS A 36 -4.83 -3.77 -4.55
CA LYS A 36 -5.94 -3.19 -3.76
C LYS A 36 -7.16 -4.08 -3.60
N MET A 37 -7.44 -4.99 -4.54
CA MET A 37 -8.72 -5.73 -4.52
C MET A 37 -8.56 -7.23 -4.59
N PHE A 38 -7.58 -7.74 -5.34
CA PHE A 38 -7.49 -9.18 -5.62
C PHE A 38 -6.05 -9.70 -5.47
N PRO A 39 -5.47 -9.66 -4.26
CA PRO A 39 -4.14 -10.23 -4.03
C PRO A 39 -4.18 -11.76 -4.20
N GLU A 40 -3.37 -12.27 -5.12
CA GLU A 40 -3.22 -13.71 -5.35
C GLU A 40 -2.09 -14.36 -4.52
N GLU A 41 -0.95 -13.70 -4.42
CA GLU A 41 0.27 -14.19 -3.78
C GLU A 41 0.64 -13.36 -2.55
N SER A 42 1.46 -13.93 -1.66
CA SER A 42 1.92 -13.26 -0.45
C SER A 42 2.69 -11.97 -0.75
N ILE A 43 3.42 -11.90 -1.87
CA ILE A 43 4.14 -10.70 -2.28
C ILE A 43 3.21 -9.50 -2.51
N HIS A 44 1.98 -9.73 -3.00
CA HIS A 44 0.99 -8.67 -3.16
C HIS A 44 0.57 -8.08 -1.82
N CYS A 45 0.40 -8.93 -0.80
CA CYS A 45 0.08 -8.48 0.56
C CYS A 45 1.25 -7.71 1.20
N ILE A 46 2.49 -8.13 0.93
CA ILE A 46 3.70 -7.45 1.43
C ILE A 46 3.82 -6.05 0.83
N GLU A 47 3.69 -5.93 -0.50
CA GLU A 47 3.76 -4.62 -1.15
C GLU A 47 2.59 -3.72 -0.75
N TRP A 48 1.38 -4.28 -0.58
CA TRP A 48 0.24 -3.53 -0.02
C TRP A 48 0.54 -3.02 1.40
N GLY A 49 1.11 -3.85 2.28
CA GLY A 49 1.49 -3.45 3.63
C GLY A 49 2.57 -2.36 3.63
N LYS A 50 3.56 -2.47 2.74
CA LYS A 50 4.62 -1.47 2.56
C LYS A 50 4.08 -0.14 2.02
N ASP A 51 3.13 -0.17 1.09
CA ASP A 51 2.46 1.03 0.57
C ASP A 51 1.70 1.77 1.69
N ILE A 52 0.92 1.04 2.50
CA ILE A 52 0.21 1.61 3.66
C ILE A 52 1.20 2.21 4.66
N PHE A 53 2.26 1.48 5.01
CA PHE A 53 3.27 1.96 5.96
C PHE A 53 3.94 3.24 5.46
N THR A 54 4.36 3.25 4.19
CA THR A 54 5.01 4.42 3.57
C THR A 54 4.07 5.62 3.54
N ASN A 55 2.80 5.41 3.22
CA ASN A 55 1.80 6.47 3.21
C ASN A 55 1.60 7.07 4.61
N LEU A 56 1.34 6.23 5.62
CA LEU A 56 1.01 6.67 6.98
C LEU A 56 2.18 7.35 7.71
N PHE A 57 3.37 6.75 7.65
CA PHE A 57 4.50 7.15 8.50
C PHE A 57 5.57 7.95 7.76
N THR A 58 5.49 8.10 6.45
CA THR A 58 6.47 8.85 5.65
C THR A 58 5.82 9.94 4.82
N GLN A 59 4.89 9.60 3.91
CA GLN A 59 4.32 10.57 2.97
C GLN A 59 3.45 11.62 3.68
N ILE A 60 2.49 11.19 4.51
CA ILE A 60 1.62 12.13 5.24
C ILE A 60 2.44 13.08 6.13
N PRO A 61 3.38 12.62 6.99
CA PRO A 61 4.23 13.53 7.77
C PRO A 61 5.07 14.48 6.91
N GLN A 62 5.62 14.01 5.78
CA GLN A 62 6.38 14.85 4.86
C GLN A 62 5.51 15.95 4.24
N GLU A 63 4.28 15.62 3.83
CA GLU A 63 3.33 16.61 3.31
C GLU A 63 2.93 17.63 4.39
N VAL A 64 2.68 17.18 5.62
CA VAL A 64 2.39 18.05 6.76
C VAL A 64 3.55 19.03 6.98
N ASN A 65 4.79 18.55 7.07
CA ASN A 65 5.96 19.41 7.29
C ASN A 65 6.11 20.42 6.15
N LYS A 66 6.01 19.97 4.89
CA LYS A 66 6.11 20.84 3.71
C LYS A 66 5.09 21.99 3.75
N ILE A 67 3.83 21.70 4.09
CA ILE A 67 2.76 22.72 4.12
C ILE A 67 2.87 23.63 5.34
N THR A 68 3.27 23.10 6.50
CA THR A 68 3.35 23.88 7.75
C THR A 68 4.59 24.77 7.83
N GLU A 69 5.70 24.36 7.22
CA GLU A 69 6.94 25.15 7.19
C GLU A 69 6.89 26.28 6.14
N ASP A 70 6.23 26.04 5.01
CA ASP A 70 6.06 27.04 3.95
C ASP A 70 4.90 27.99 4.23
N LYS A 71 5.21 29.13 4.89
CA LYS A 71 4.24 30.21 5.15
C LYS A 71 3.68 30.88 3.89
N SER A 72 4.26 30.61 2.72
CA SER A 72 3.79 31.12 1.42
C SER A 72 2.97 30.10 0.65
N PHE A 73 2.77 28.90 1.20
CA PHE A 73 2.01 27.84 0.54
C PHE A 73 0.56 28.30 0.28
N TYR A 74 0.19 28.35 -1.00
CA TYR A 74 -1.16 28.61 -1.46
C TYR A 74 -1.51 27.60 -2.55
N PRO A 75 -2.52 26.73 -2.35
CA PRO A 75 -2.84 25.70 -3.31
C PRO A 75 -3.40 26.32 -4.59
N GLN A 76 -2.74 26.08 -5.73
CA GLN A 76 -3.15 26.60 -7.04
C GLN A 76 -3.79 25.52 -7.93
N THR A 77 -3.51 24.25 -7.64
CA THR A 77 -4.02 23.11 -8.39
C THR A 77 -5.03 22.28 -7.58
N SER A 78 -5.93 21.58 -8.27
CA SER A 78 -6.87 20.65 -7.63
C SER A 78 -6.16 19.57 -6.81
N GLN A 79 -4.96 19.17 -7.23
CA GLN A 79 -4.15 18.18 -6.54
C GLN A 79 -3.61 18.73 -5.22
N GLU A 80 -3.08 19.96 -5.21
CA GLU A 80 -2.63 20.63 -3.96
C GLU A 80 -3.79 20.87 -2.99
N ILE A 81 -4.99 21.18 -3.50
CA ILE A 81 -6.20 21.28 -2.67
C ILE A 81 -6.52 19.93 -2.01
N SER A 82 -6.37 18.82 -2.74
CA SER A 82 -6.59 17.48 -2.20
C SER A 82 -5.57 17.14 -1.12
N SER A 83 -4.28 17.39 -1.37
CA SER A 83 -3.21 17.20 -0.38
C SER A 83 -3.44 18.06 0.87
N LEU A 84 -3.82 19.33 0.70
CA LEU A 84 -4.14 20.20 1.83
C LEU A 84 -5.31 19.66 2.68
N LYS A 85 -6.37 19.15 2.03
CA LYS A 85 -7.49 18.52 2.76
C LYS A 85 -7.03 17.30 3.56
N GLN A 86 -6.16 16.47 2.99
CA GLN A 86 -5.61 15.30 3.66
C GLN A 86 -4.73 15.69 4.86
N VAL A 87 -3.89 16.72 4.71
CA VAL A 87 -3.08 17.26 5.80
C VAL A 87 -3.95 17.84 6.92
N LEU A 88 -4.99 18.62 6.58
CA LEU A 88 -5.93 19.17 7.56
C LEU A 88 -6.68 18.08 8.33
N ALA A 89 -7.12 17.02 7.64
CA ALA A 89 -7.75 15.87 8.30
C ALA A 89 -6.77 15.18 9.27
N SER A 90 -5.54 14.95 8.81
CA SER A 90 -4.49 14.31 9.62
C SER A 90 -4.12 15.12 10.86
N LEU A 91 -4.08 16.45 10.75
CA LEU A 91 -3.83 17.35 11.89
C LEU A 91 -5.01 17.43 12.86
N LYS A 92 -6.25 17.34 12.34
CA LYS A 92 -7.46 17.36 13.17
C LYS A 92 -7.55 16.10 14.04
N ASP A 93 -7.21 14.96 13.47
CA ASP A 93 -7.25 13.66 14.14
C ASP A 93 -5.89 13.28 14.76
N ALA A 94 -5.00 14.26 14.93
CA ALA A 94 -3.66 14.03 15.47
C ALA A 94 -3.75 13.48 16.92
N PRO A 95 -3.08 12.36 17.22
CA PRO A 95 -3.09 11.78 18.56
C PRO A 95 -2.37 12.69 19.55
N LYS A 96 -2.94 12.83 20.76
CA LYS A 96 -2.35 13.64 21.84
C LYS A 96 -1.72 12.79 22.93
N THR A 97 -2.11 11.52 22.99
CA THR A 97 -1.63 10.52 23.94
C THR A 97 -1.35 9.22 23.22
N PHE A 98 -0.57 8.33 23.85
CA PHE A 98 -0.32 7.01 23.31
C PHE A 98 -1.60 6.16 23.19
N ASP A 99 -2.55 6.33 24.12
CA ASP A 99 -3.86 5.67 24.06
C ASP A 99 -4.65 6.08 22.81
N ASP A 100 -4.48 7.31 22.33
CA ASP A 100 -5.10 7.75 21.07
C ASP A 100 -4.44 7.05 19.87
N CYS A 101 -3.13 6.80 19.89
CA CYS A 101 -2.47 5.97 18.88
C CYS A 101 -3.04 4.55 18.85
N ILE A 102 -3.26 3.93 20.02
CA ILE A 102 -3.86 2.58 20.11
C ILE A 102 -5.27 2.57 19.51
N LYS A 103 -6.08 3.61 19.77
CA LYS A 103 -7.42 3.74 19.17
C LYS A 103 -7.34 3.87 17.65
N ILE A 104 -6.45 4.73 17.14
CA ILE A 104 -6.24 4.90 15.69
C ILE A 104 -5.81 3.58 15.05
N ALA A 105 -4.84 2.88 15.64
CA ALA A 105 -4.40 1.57 15.18
C ALA A 105 -5.56 0.56 15.15
N ARG A 106 -6.42 0.56 16.18
CA ARG A 106 -7.59 -0.31 16.25
C ARG A 106 -8.63 0.01 15.17
N GLU A 107 -8.85 1.28 14.89
CA GLU A 107 -9.72 1.74 13.79
C GLU A 107 -9.15 1.35 12.43
N LYS A 108 -7.85 1.53 12.22
CA LYS A 108 -7.15 1.12 10.99
C LYS A 108 -7.21 -0.38 10.76
N PHE A 109 -7.08 -1.20 11.81
CA PHE A 109 -7.29 -2.65 11.72
C PHE A 109 -8.70 -2.97 11.19
N ASN A 110 -9.73 -2.33 11.74
CA ASN A 110 -11.11 -2.54 11.28
C ASN A 110 -11.30 -2.07 9.84
N GLU A 111 -10.75 -0.91 9.48
CA GLU A 111 -10.80 -0.36 8.13
C GLU A 111 -10.25 -1.37 7.12
N TYR A 112 -9.01 -1.82 7.32
CA TYR A 112 -8.31 -2.64 6.34
C TYR A 112 -8.79 -4.08 6.29
N PHE A 113 -9.01 -4.71 7.44
CA PHE A 113 -9.27 -6.14 7.50
C PHE A 113 -10.76 -6.50 7.68
N SER A 114 -11.63 -5.52 7.92
CA SER A 114 -13.09 -5.76 8.04
C SER A 114 -13.91 -4.89 7.10
N TYR A 115 -13.89 -3.57 7.24
CA TYR A 115 -14.80 -2.68 6.50
C TYR A 115 -14.54 -2.70 5.00
N ASN A 116 -13.27 -2.60 4.58
CA ASN A 116 -12.90 -2.66 3.17
C ASN A 116 -13.25 -4.02 2.55
N ILE A 117 -13.08 -5.11 3.32
CA ILE A 117 -13.44 -6.45 2.88
C ILE A 117 -14.96 -6.60 2.73
N LYS A 118 -15.74 -6.12 3.70
CA LYS A 118 -17.20 -6.09 3.63
C LYS A 118 -17.69 -5.25 2.45
N GLN A 119 -17.08 -4.10 2.21
CA GLN A 119 -17.40 -3.25 1.07
C GLN A 119 -17.10 -3.96 -0.26
N LEU A 120 -15.97 -4.67 -0.36
CA LEU A 120 -15.63 -5.46 -1.54
C LEU A 120 -16.65 -6.57 -1.80
N LEU A 121 -17.07 -7.29 -0.76
CA LEU A 121 -18.09 -8.33 -0.86
C LEU A 121 -19.50 -7.77 -1.12
N TYR A 122 -19.78 -6.54 -0.70
CA TYR A 122 -21.02 -5.85 -1.06
C TYR A 122 -21.06 -5.50 -2.56
N VAL A 123 -19.93 -5.04 -3.13
CA VAL A 123 -19.81 -4.73 -4.56
C VAL A 123 -19.77 -6.00 -5.41
N TYR A 124 -19.10 -7.05 -4.93
CA TYR A 124 -19.00 -8.36 -5.59
C TYR A 124 -19.43 -9.49 -4.63
N PRO A 125 -20.75 -9.69 -4.44
CA PRO A 125 -21.28 -10.81 -3.67
C PRO A 125 -20.68 -12.16 -4.09
N LEU A 126 -20.65 -13.13 -3.18
CA LEU A 126 -20.01 -14.43 -3.43
C LEU A 126 -20.62 -15.21 -4.59
N ASP A 127 -21.91 -14.99 -4.87
CA ASP A 127 -22.67 -15.57 -5.96
C ASP A 127 -22.61 -14.76 -7.28
N THR A 128 -21.84 -13.67 -7.31
CA THR A 128 -21.66 -12.82 -8.51
C THR A 128 -21.18 -13.66 -9.69
N LYS A 129 -21.81 -13.47 -10.85
CA LYS A 129 -21.42 -14.08 -12.12
C LYS A 129 -20.95 -13.02 -13.12
N THR A 130 -20.01 -13.39 -13.98
CA THR A 130 -19.60 -12.57 -15.12
C THR A 130 -20.70 -12.53 -16.19
N LYS A 131 -20.54 -11.66 -17.19
CA LYS A 131 -21.48 -11.57 -18.33
C LYS A 131 -21.68 -12.90 -19.07
N ASP A 132 -20.66 -13.75 -19.05
CA ASP A 132 -20.68 -15.08 -19.67
C ASP A 132 -21.26 -16.17 -18.74
N GLY A 133 -21.82 -15.80 -17.58
CA GLY A 133 -22.46 -16.69 -16.62
C GLY A 133 -21.50 -17.48 -15.72
N LYS A 134 -20.18 -17.27 -15.84
CA LYS A 134 -19.17 -17.93 -14.99
C LYS A 134 -19.08 -17.24 -13.62
N PRO A 135 -18.74 -17.96 -12.53
CA PRO A 135 -18.51 -17.33 -11.23
C PRO A 135 -17.45 -16.24 -11.29
N PHE A 136 -17.69 -15.11 -10.61
CA PHE A 136 -16.72 -14.02 -10.53
C PHE A 136 -15.50 -14.41 -9.68
N TRP A 137 -15.75 -15.07 -8.55
CA TRP A 137 -14.74 -15.58 -7.62
C TRP A 137 -14.17 -16.92 -8.11
N THR A 138 -13.36 -16.84 -9.16
CA THR A 138 -12.56 -17.97 -9.66
C THR A 138 -11.10 -17.55 -9.72
N LEU A 139 -10.17 -18.48 -9.52
CA LEU A 139 -8.74 -18.21 -9.57
C LEU A 139 -8.39 -17.39 -10.83
N PRO A 140 -7.58 -16.33 -10.70
CA PRO A 140 -6.75 -15.97 -9.53
C PRO A 140 -7.50 -15.22 -8.39
N LYS A 141 -8.77 -14.84 -8.59
CA LYS A 141 -9.55 -14.06 -7.61
C LYS A 141 -10.07 -14.95 -6.49
N ARG A 142 -9.54 -14.76 -5.29
CA ARG A 142 -9.94 -15.50 -4.09
C ARG A 142 -10.98 -14.68 -3.30
N PRO A 143 -12.13 -15.27 -2.93
CA PRO A 143 -13.11 -14.57 -2.11
C PRO A 143 -12.52 -14.31 -0.70
N PRO A 144 -12.48 -13.04 -0.26
CA PRO A 144 -11.95 -12.69 1.06
C PRO A 144 -12.99 -12.96 2.16
N HIS A 145 -12.53 -12.89 3.42
CA HIS A 145 -13.37 -12.91 4.60
C HIS A 145 -12.96 -11.77 5.53
N ASP A 146 -13.92 -11.11 6.15
CA ASP A 146 -13.61 -10.06 7.11
C ASP A 146 -13.03 -10.65 8.40
N ILE A 147 -12.11 -9.91 9.00
CA ILE A 147 -11.42 -10.33 10.21
C ILE A 147 -11.97 -9.53 11.39
N THR A 148 -12.49 -10.24 12.39
CA THR A 148 -12.81 -9.64 13.69
C THR A 148 -11.55 -9.63 14.54
N PHE A 149 -11.24 -8.46 15.10
CA PHE A 149 -10.09 -8.30 15.98
C PHE A 149 -10.18 -9.17 17.22
N ASP A 150 -9.03 -9.63 17.66
CA ASP A 150 -8.87 -10.52 18.79
C ASP A 150 -7.47 -10.26 19.37
N PRO A 151 -7.34 -9.71 20.59
CA PRO A 151 -6.06 -9.35 21.17
C PRO A 151 -5.20 -10.58 21.54
N GLU A 152 -5.79 -11.77 21.64
CA GLU A 152 -5.04 -13.01 21.93
C GLU A 152 -4.32 -13.55 20.69
N LYS A 153 -4.70 -13.09 19.50
CA LYS A 153 -4.03 -13.46 18.24
C LYS A 153 -2.81 -12.59 18.02
N GLU A 154 -1.65 -13.24 17.94
CA GLU A 154 -0.35 -12.59 17.76
C GLU A 154 -0.33 -11.59 16.59
N MET A 155 -0.83 -11.97 15.41
CA MET A 155 -0.83 -11.06 14.25
C MET A 155 -1.70 -9.81 14.46
N HIS A 156 -2.82 -9.94 15.17
CA HIS A 156 -3.70 -8.81 15.46
C HIS A 156 -3.05 -7.88 16.48
N TYR A 157 -2.50 -8.47 17.55
CA TYR A 157 -1.75 -7.72 18.57
C TYR A 157 -0.57 -6.98 17.95
N ASN A 158 0.26 -7.67 17.15
CA ASN A 158 1.44 -7.09 16.52
C ASN A 158 1.09 -5.95 15.57
N PHE A 159 -0.04 -6.05 14.84
CA PHE A 159 -0.52 -4.94 14.02
C PHE A 159 -0.80 -3.70 14.88
N ILE A 160 -1.50 -3.86 16.00
CA ILE A 160 -1.82 -2.73 16.89
C ILE A 160 -0.57 -2.16 17.56
N ALA A 161 0.37 -3.02 17.97
CA ALA A 161 1.59 -2.58 18.63
C ALA A 161 2.57 -1.85 17.69
N ALA A 162 2.53 -2.15 16.39
CA ALA A 162 3.43 -1.57 15.38
C ALA A 162 2.84 -0.36 14.63
N CYS A 163 1.52 -0.21 14.65
CA CYS A 163 0.79 0.88 13.99
C CYS A 163 0.73 2.15 14.85
#